data_AF-A0A530LLX4-F1
#
_entry.id   AF-A0A530LLX4-F1
#
_cell.length_a   1.000
_cell.length_b   1.000
_cell.length_c   1.000
_cell.angle_alpha   90.00
_cell.angle_beta   90.00
_cell.angle_gamma   90.00
#
_symmetry.space_group_name_H-M   'P 1'
#
loop_
_entity.id
_entity.type
_entity.pdbx_description
1 polymer ?
#
loop_
_entity_poly.entity_id
_entity_poly.type
_entity_poly.pdbx_seq_one_letter_code
_entity_poly.pdbx_strand_id
1 'polypeptide(L)' 'MSEIIYKIVPEALWREAEREGRFTGAPIDLADGFIHFSTAGQVRETAAKHFAGQSGLLLVAAD' A
#
# COMPACT_ATOMS: atom_id res chain seq x y z
N MET A 1 -12.61 -10.67 15.75
CA MET A 1 -11.38 -9.87 15.75
C MET A 1 -11.06 -9.65 14.29
N SER A 2 -11.13 -8.41 13.83
CA SER A 2 -10.74 -8.06 12.46
C SER A 2 -9.22 -8.15 12.36
N GLU A 3 -8.73 -8.69 11.24
CA GLU A 3 -7.30 -8.87 11.00
C GLU A 3 -6.77 -7.67 10.22
N ILE A 4 -5.85 -6.93 10.83
CA ILE A 4 -5.19 -5.80 10.16
C ILE A 4 -4.46 -6.26 8.90
N ILE A 5 -4.77 -5.61 7.79
CA ILE A 5 -4.06 -5.74 6.52
C ILE A 5 -3.29 -4.47 6.20
N TYR A 6 -2.22 -4.63 5.44
CA TYR A 6 -1.24 -3.57 5.19
C TYR A 6 -1.13 -3.21 3.72
N LYS A 7 -0.99 -1.92 3.43
CA LYS A 7 -0.62 -1.39 2.12
C LYS A 7 0.71 -0.67 2.23
N ILE A 8 1.66 -0.99 1.35
CA ILE A 8 2.85 -0.18 1.13
C ILE A 8 2.57 0.74 -0.04
N VAL A 9 2.78 2.04 0.14
CA VAL A 9 2.44 3.08 -0.84
C VAL A 9 3.47 4.21 -0.82
N PRO A 10 3.87 4.78 -1.97
CA PRO A 10 4.66 6.01 -1.99
C PRO A 10 3.93 7.17 -1.31
N GLU A 11 4.63 7.97 -0.51
CA GLU A 11 4.06 9.09 0.23
C GLU A 11 3.32 10.06 -0.71
N ALA A 12 3.90 10.38 -1.86
CA ALA A 12 3.28 11.29 -2.83
C ALA A 12 1.88 10.82 -3.27
N LEU A 13 1.72 9.52 -3.52
CA LEU A 13 0.42 8.94 -3.91
C LEU A 13 -0.56 8.92 -2.73
N TRP A 14 -0.05 8.71 -1.51
CA TRP A 14 -0.88 8.82 -0.31
C TRP A 14 -1.38 10.25 -0.08
N ARG A 15 -0.53 11.27 -0.26
CA ARG A 15 -0.95 12.69 -0.16
C ARG A 15 -2.04 13.04 -1.15
N GLU A 16 -1.98 12.51 -2.37
CA GLU A 16 -3.05 12.68 -3.35
C GLU A 16 -4.36 12.03 -2.88
N ALA A 17 -4.29 10.80 -2.37
CA ALA A 17 -5.46 10.14 -1.80
C ALA A 17 -6.05 10.88 -0.59
N GLU A 18 -5.22 11.47 0.27
CA GLU A 18 -5.67 12.33 1.37
C GLU A 18 -6.44 13.54 0.84
N ARG A 19 -5.94 14.20 -0.22
CA ARG A 19 -6.60 15.34 -0.86
C ARG A 19 -7.92 14.95 -1.54
N GLU A 20 -7.99 13.77 -2.13
CA GLU A 20 -9.18 13.24 -2.79
C GLU A 20 -10.17 12.58 -1.82
N GLY A 21 -9.76 12.37 -0.57
CA GLY A 21 -10.53 11.66 0.45
C GLY A 21 -10.67 10.15 0.20
N ARG A 22 -9.95 9.59 -0.77
CA ARG A 22 -9.98 8.17 -1.11
C ARG A 22 -8.73 7.74 -1.85
N PHE A 23 -8.17 6.60 -1.44
CA PHE A 23 -7.11 5.92 -2.19
C PHE A 23 -7.72 5.07 -3.32
N THR A 24 -7.33 5.34 -4.56
CA THR A 24 -7.86 4.66 -5.75
C THR A 24 -6.98 3.52 -6.27
N GLY A 25 -5.76 3.39 -5.74
CA GLY A 25 -4.80 2.36 -6.12
C GLY A 25 -3.48 2.95 -6.64
N ALA A 26 -2.39 2.20 -6.46
CA ALA A 26 -1.13 2.41 -7.18
C ALA A 26 -1.26 1.95 -8.65
N PRO A 27 -0.31 2.29 -9.54
CA PRO A 27 -0.40 1.91 -10.96
C PRO A 27 -0.65 0.42 -11.21
N ILE A 28 -0.05 -0.47 -10.41
CA ILE A 28 -0.29 -1.92 -10.50
C ILE A 28 -1.69 -2.32 -10.03
N ASP A 29 -2.21 -1.67 -8.99
CA ASP A 29 -3.56 -1.94 -8.49
C ASP A 29 -4.62 -1.58 -9.54
N LEU A 30 -4.41 -0.48 -10.25
CA LEU A 30 -5.29 -0.04 -11.34
C LEU A 30 -5.21 -0.96 -12.55
N ALA A 31 -4.01 -1.45 -12.89
CA ALA A 31 -3.82 -2.40 -13.98
C ALA A 31 -4.50 -3.75 -13.70
N ASP A 32 -4.41 -4.23 -12.46
CA ASP A 32 -4.96 -5.52 -12.06
C ASP A 32 -6.45 -5.44 -11.64
N GLY A 33 -6.96 -4.22 -11.43
CA GLY A 33 -8.36 -3.95 -11.11
C GLY A 33 -8.72 -4.10 -9.62
N PHE A 34 -7.74 -4.21 -8.73
CA PHE A 34 -7.95 -4.28 -7.27
C PHE A 34 -6.73 -3.77 -6.48
N ILE A 35 -6.94 -3.34 -5.24
CA ILE A 35 -5.86 -2.86 -4.36
C ILE A 35 -5.15 -4.05 -3.70
N HIS A 36 -3.85 -4.17 -3.92
CA HIS A 36 -3.00 -5.18 -3.28
C HIS A 36 -2.75 -4.82 -1.83
N PHE A 37 -3.25 -5.66 -0.93
CA PHE A 37 -2.89 -5.64 0.49
C PHE A 37 -1.99 -6.83 0.83
N SER A 38 -1.32 -6.75 1.97
CA SER A 38 -0.52 -7.83 2.56
C SER A 38 -0.96 -8.07 3.99
N THR A 39 -1.00 -9.33 4.43
CA THR A 39 -1.13 -9.63 5.86
C THR A 39 0.15 -9.23 6.61
N ALA A 40 0.09 -9.24 7.96
CA ALA A 40 1.28 -9.03 8.79
C ALA A 40 2.43 -10.00 8.47
N GLY A 41 2.10 -11.25 8.08
CA GLY A 41 3.10 -12.26 7.70
C GLY A 41 3.70 -12.03 6.31
N GLN A 42 3.02 -11.32 5.42
CA GLN A 42 3.45 -11.08 4.04
C GLN A 42 4.18 -9.75 3.85
N VAL A 43 3.81 -8.72 4.61
CA VAL A 43 4.17 -7.32 4.29
C VAL A 43 5.68 -7.06 4.24
N ARG A 44 6.48 -7.74 5.07
CA ARG A 44 7.94 -7.62 5.05
C ARG A 44 8.55 -8.16 3.75
N GLU A 45 8.05 -9.30 3.28
CA GLU A 45 8.49 -9.90 2.02
C GLU A 45 8.03 -9.05 0.83
N THR A 46 6.80 -8.52 0.87
CA THR A 46 6.29 -7.55 -0.12
C THR A 46 7.21 -6.33 -0.22
N ALA A 47 7.60 -5.74 0.92
CA ALA A 47 8.52 -4.61 0.97
C ALA A 47 9.88 -4.95 0.32
N ALA A 48 10.46 -6.09 0.67
CA ALA A 48 11.75 -6.52 0.14
C ALA A 48 11.70 -6.81 -1.37
N LYS A 49 10.61 -7.41 -1.87
CA LYS A 49 10.49 -7.78 -3.30
C LYS A 49 10.21 -6.59 -4.21
N HIS A 50 9.32 -5.70 -3.79
CA HIS A 50 8.75 -4.69 -4.70
C HIS A 50 9.24 -3.26 -4.41
N PHE A 51 9.80 -3.02 -3.22
CA PHE A 51 10.11 -1.69 -2.73
C PHE A 51 11.57 -1.54 -2.27
N ALA A 52 12.45 -2.49 -2.57
CA ALA A 52 13.86 -2.43 -2.21
C ALA A 52 14.53 -1.15 -2.76
N GLY A 53 15.26 -0.45 -1.88
CA GLY A 53 15.99 0.77 -2.23
C GLY A 53 15.13 2.02 -2.41
N GLN A 54 13.80 1.91 -2.28
CA GLN A 54 12.91 3.07 -2.35
C GLN A 54 12.78 3.75 -0.98
N SER A 55 12.79 5.08 -0.99
CA SER A 55 12.53 5.93 0.17
C SER A 55 11.19 6.66 0.04
N GLY A 56 10.70 7.26 1.12
CA GLY A 56 9.43 8.00 1.08
C GLY A 56 8.24 7.07 0.90
N LEU A 57 8.28 5.90 1.53
CA LEU A 57 7.19 4.94 1.56
C LEU A 57 6.43 5.04 2.87
N LEU A 58 5.13 4.83 2.81
CA LEU A 58 4.27 4.69 3.96
C LEU A 58 3.78 3.25 4.07
N LEU A 59 3.63 2.80 5.31
CA LEU A 59 2.96 1.56 5.67
C LEU A 59 1.60 1.90 6.28
N VAL A 60 0.54 1.63 5.54
CA VAL A 60 -0.84 1.92 5.95
C VAL A 60 -1.48 0.64 6.48
N ALA A 61 -2.06 0.71 7.68
CA ALA A 61 -2.83 -0.37 8.28
C ALA A 61 -4.34 -0.12 8.09
N ALA A 62 -5.09 -1.15 7.70
CA ALA A 62 -6.54 -1.12 7.53
C ALA A 62 -7.18 -2.29 8.29
N ASP A 63 -8.40 -2.07 8.79
CA ASP A 63 -9.18 -2.98 9.65
C ASP A 63 -10.61 -3.18 9.12
#